data_AF-A0A2D9DY24-F1
#
_entry.id   AF-A0A2D9DY24-F1
#
_cell.length_a   1.000
_cell.length_b   1.000
_cell.length_c   1.000
_cell.angle_alpha   90.00
_cell.angle_beta   90.00
_cell.angle_gamma   90.00
#
_symmetry.space_group_name_H-M   'P 1'
#
loop_
_entity.id
_entity.type
_entity.pdbx_description
1 polymer ?
#
loop_
_entity_poly.entity_id
_entity_poly.type
_entity_poly.pdbx_seq_one_letter_code
_entity_poly.pdbx_strand_id
1 'polypeptide(L)'
;MINNKSFEKEWLNGFRAKKEHKGIDVTILEKMVHALSLLEHLKVSGLDFVFKGGTSLVLLLKEGNRFSIDIDIISSVERDKLEEILDAVVANSHFKKHVLNEHRSYKEGVPKAHYTFEFESVYNPNVPGTILLDILFDSPHYPELIESPIETPWLSIDGTATTITTPSVNAICGDKLTAFAPDTIGIPYYKGDQLFAMEICKQLFDLGKLFENITDVAMVKKSFSAFAKAELSYRSTDKDFSKRKLNEKDVLWDSINTCAIMARRERNPTAEKKKKFADLSSGIRSFGSAFLMTGNFRIEEALAASAKVAYLNAIILQKEDVEIEYYENQDTKELVIKNPDWAFLNRLKRQPDKSIFYYWYKAVELL
;
A
#
# COMPACT_ATOMS: atom_id res chain seq x y z
N MET A 1 22.46 13.68 -3.71
CA MET A 1 22.10 12.60 -4.66
C MET A 1 22.46 11.25 -4.07
N ILE A 2 21.85 10.17 -4.53
CA ILE A 2 22.22 8.81 -4.12
C ILE A 2 23.66 8.53 -4.57
N ASN A 3 24.52 8.20 -3.60
CA ASN A 3 25.92 7.87 -3.83
C ASN A 3 26.03 6.49 -4.50
N ASN A 4 26.96 6.34 -5.45
CA ASN A 4 27.25 5.10 -6.18
C ASN A 4 27.48 3.88 -5.27
N LYS A 5 28.02 4.08 -4.07
CA LYS A 5 28.20 3.04 -3.06
C LYS A 5 26.90 2.31 -2.71
N SER A 6 25.75 2.98 -2.84
CA SER A 6 24.43 2.38 -2.60
C SER A 6 24.15 1.18 -3.50
N PHE A 7 24.73 1.14 -4.70
CA PHE A 7 24.56 0.06 -5.68
C PHE A 7 25.60 -1.06 -5.51
N GLU A 8 26.56 -0.92 -4.60
CA GLU A 8 27.61 -1.92 -4.39
C GLU A 8 27.11 -3.08 -3.54
N LYS A 9 27.56 -4.29 -3.92
CA LYS A 9 27.21 -5.53 -3.22
C LYS A 9 27.64 -5.51 -1.76
N GLU A 10 28.80 -4.92 -1.47
CA GLU A 10 29.38 -4.77 -0.14
C GLU A 10 28.49 -3.90 0.76
N TRP A 11 27.96 -2.80 0.24
CA TRP A 11 27.07 -1.90 0.97
C TRP A 11 25.75 -2.59 1.33
N LEU A 12 25.10 -3.20 0.34
CA LEU A 12 23.83 -3.92 0.51
C LEU A 12 23.98 -5.09 1.48
N ASN A 13 25.07 -5.85 1.37
CA ASN A 13 25.39 -6.91 2.32
C ASN A 13 25.66 -6.38 3.73
N GLY A 14 26.34 -5.22 3.85
CA GLY A 14 26.59 -4.55 5.12
C GLY A 14 25.30 -4.14 5.83
N PHE A 15 24.33 -3.59 5.09
CA PHE A 15 23.00 -3.28 5.63
C PHE A 15 22.28 -4.54 6.12
N ARG A 16 22.28 -5.61 5.32
CA ARG A 16 21.63 -6.88 5.63
C ARG A 16 22.29 -7.66 6.78
N ALA A 17 23.57 -7.39 7.07
CA ALA A 17 24.30 -8.08 8.15
C ALA A 17 23.72 -7.79 9.55
N LYS A 18 22.94 -6.70 9.72
CA LYS A 18 22.24 -6.39 10.97
C LYS A 18 21.19 -7.47 11.29
N LYS A 19 21.05 -7.81 12.57
CA LYS A 19 20.20 -8.93 13.02
C LYS A 19 18.74 -8.76 12.58
N GLU A 20 18.18 -7.55 12.69
CA GLU A 20 16.80 -7.27 12.27
C GLU A 20 16.57 -7.34 10.76
N HIS A 21 17.62 -7.23 9.93
CA HIS A 21 17.52 -7.15 8.47
C HIS A 21 17.95 -8.43 7.74
N LYS A 22 18.45 -9.44 8.47
CA LYS A 22 18.97 -10.68 7.87
C LYS A 22 17.95 -11.44 7.01
N GLY A 23 16.65 -11.27 7.31
CA GLY A 23 15.53 -11.88 6.59
C GLY A 23 15.17 -11.22 5.26
N ILE A 24 15.73 -10.03 4.97
CA ILE A 24 15.49 -9.31 3.72
C ILE A 24 16.07 -10.10 2.54
N ASP A 25 15.29 -10.21 1.46
CA ASP A 25 15.80 -10.71 0.19
C ASP A 25 16.72 -9.66 -0.46
N VAL A 26 17.96 -10.05 -0.77
CA VAL A 26 18.98 -9.15 -1.33
C VAL A 26 18.61 -8.60 -2.70
N THR A 27 17.89 -9.38 -3.51
CA THR A 27 17.47 -8.94 -4.85
C THR A 27 16.34 -7.92 -4.76
N ILE A 28 15.48 -8.04 -3.75
CA ILE A 28 14.44 -7.04 -3.46
C ILE A 28 15.08 -5.75 -2.93
N LEU A 29 16.04 -5.87 -2.00
CA LEU A 29 16.77 -4.70 -1.48
C LEU A 29 17.51 -3.94 -2.58
N GLU A 30 18.20 -4.66 -3.47
CA GLU A 30 18.83 -4.08 -4.65
C GLU A 30 17.79 -3.33 -5.50
N LYS A 31 16.69 -4.00 -5.90
CA LYS A 31 15.64 -3.36 -6.69
C LYS A 31 15.09 -2.08 -6.03
N MET A 32 14.96 -2.04 -4.71
CA MET A 32 14.54 -0.83 -4.00
C MET A 32 15.50 0.34 -4.15
N VAL A 33 16.82 0.08 -4.07
CA VAL A 33 17.84 1.11 -4.32
C VAL A 33 17.72 1.64 -5.73
N HIS A 34 17.58 0.75 -6.71
CA HIS A 34 17.38 1.14 -8.10
C HIS A 34 16.05 1.89 -8.30
N ALA A 35 14.95 1.50 -7.65
CA ALA A 35 13.66 2.18 -7.73
C ALA A 35 13.73 3.62 -7.20
N LEU A 36 14.37 3.84 -6.05
CA LEU A 36 14.55 5.19 -5.49
C LEU A 36 15.53 6.02 -6.32
N SER A 37 16.52 5.39 -6.98
CA SER A 37 17.37 6.09 -7.92
C SER A 37 16.65 6.49 -9.20
N LEU A 38 15.75 5.65 -9.73
CA LEU A 38 14.89 6.03 -10.85
C LEU A 38 14.05 7.26 -10.48
N LEU A 39 13.47 7.26 -9.27
CA LEU A 39 12.70 8.38 -8.75
C LEU A 39 13.51 9.69 -8.69
N GLU A 40 14.75 9.62 -8.18
CA GLU A 40 15.66 10.77 -8.13
C GLU A 40 15.99 11.30 -9.53
N HIS A 41 16.31 10.42 -10.49
CA HIS A 41 16.64 10.82 -11.85
C HIS A 41 15.44 11.42 -12.60
N LEU A 42 14.23 10.90 -12.38
CA LEU A 42 13.00 11.49 -12.96
C LEU A 42 12.83 12.94 -12.49
N LYS A 43 13.02 13.20 -11.19
CA LYS A 43 12.91 14.55 -10.60
C LYS A 43 14.00 15.49 -11.13
N VAL A 44 15.26 15.02 -11.13
CA VAL A 44 16.42 15.82 -11.61
C VAL A 44 16.31 16.12 -13.11
N SER A 45 15.71 15.21 -13.89
CA SER A 45 15.43 15.41 -15.32
C SER A 45 14.24 16.34 -15.59
N GLY A 46 13.63 16.92 -14.54
CA GLY A 46 12.60 17.94 -14.65
C GLY A 46 11.16 17.41 -14.78
N LEU A 47 10.92 16.13 -14.47
CA LEU A 47 9.54 15.62 -14.40
C LEU A 47 8.83 16.21 -13.18
N ASP A 48 7.65 16.80 -13.39
CA ASP A 48 6.74 17.18 -12.32
C ASP A 48 5.75 16.04 -12.06
N PHE A 49 5.74 15.52 -10.84
CA PHE A 49 4.93 14.36 -10.47
C PHE A 49 4.75 14.23 -8.96
N VAL A 50 3.71 13.49 -8.58
CA VAL A 50 3.48 13.03 -7.20
C VAL A 50 3.82 11.54 -7.12
N PHE A 51 4.77 11.19 -6.25
CA PHE A 51 5.11 9.80 -5.95
C PHE A 51 4.14 9.20 -4.95
N LYS A 52 3.54 8.06 -5.30
CA LYS A 52 2.49 7.43 -4.51
C LYS A 52 2.63 5.90 -4.44
N GLY A 53 1.55 5.21 -4.10
CA GLY A 53 1.50 3.75 -4.07
C GLY A 53 2.19 3.14 -2.85
N GLY A 54 2.37 1.82 -2.86
CA GLY A 54 2.97 1.09 -1.74
C GLY A 54 4.44 1.46 -1.50
N THR A 55 5.17 1.80 -2.55
CA THR A 55 6.60 2.12 -2.48
C THR A 55 6.85 3.47 -1.82
N SER A 56 5.96 4.46 -2.00
CA SER A 56 6.07 5.76 -1.33
C SER A 56 6.13 5.67 0.20
N LEU A 57 5.57 4.61 0.78
CA LEU A 57 5.56 4.42 2.24
C LEU A 57 6.96 4.33 2.84
N VAL A 58 7.98 3.91 2.08
CA VAL A 58 9.37 3.86 2.59
C VAL A 58 9.95 5.25 2.87
N LEU A 59 9.38 6.30 2.28
CA LEU A 59 9.77 7.70 2.53
C LEU A 59 8.88 8.37 3.58
N LEU A 60 7.67 7.84 3.80
CA LEU A 60 6.66 8.43 4.69
C LEU A 60 6.69 7.85 6.11
N LEU A 61 7.07 6.59 6.26
CA LEU A 61 7.03 5.87 7.52
C LEU A 61 8.46 5.52 7.97
N LYS A 62 8.79 5.81 9.22
CA LYS A 62 10.14 5.60 9.78
C LYS A 62 10.52 4.12 9.90
N GLU A 63 9.55 3.27 10.24
CA GLU A 63 9.76 1.85 10.54
C GLU A 63 8.57 0.99 10.11
N GLY A 64 8.78 -0.32 10.05
CA GLY A 64 7.70 -1.30 9.87
C GLY A 64 7.13 -1.37 8.46
N ASN A 65 7.82 -0.81 7.47
CA ASN A 65 7.43 -0.89 6.06
C ASN A 65 7.79 -2.24 5.42
N ARG A 66 7.21 -2.45 4.25
CA ARG A 66 7.60 -3.50 3.32
C ARG A 66 8.25 -2.90 2.08
N PHE A 67 9.10 -3.68 1.43
CA PHE A 67 9.58 -3.39 0.11
C PHE A 67 8.48 -3.61 -0.93
N SER A 68 8.50 -2.72 -1.93
CA SER A 68 7.63 -2.70 -3.09
C SER A 68 8.48 -2.16 -4.24
N ILE A 69 8.57 -2.90 -5.34
CA ILE A 69 9.59 -2.63 -6.37
C ILE A 69 9.08 -1.74 -7.52
N ASP A 70 7.80 -1.38 -7.47
CA ASP A 70 7.12 -0.60 -8.51
C ASP A 70 7.13 0.88 -8.12
N ILE A 71 7.43 1.78 -9.05
CA ILE A 71 7.31 3.22 -8.86
C ILE A 71 5.97 3.66 -9.44
N ASP A 72 5.03 4.04 -8.56
CA ASP A 72 3.74 4.59 -8.94
C ASP A 72 3.77 6.11 -8.87
N ILE A 73 3.53 6.81 -9.97
CA ILE A 73 3.47 8.28 -10.01
C ILE A 73 2.17 8.79 -10.64
N ILE A 74 1.78 10.00 -10.24
CA ILE A 74 0.76 10.80 -10.92
C ILE A 74 1.45 12.00 -11.57
N SER A 75 1.19 12.24 -12.85
CA SER A 75 1.73 13.40 -13.56
C SER A 75 0.75 13.86 -14.64
N SER A 76 0.76 15.15 -14.96
CA SER A 76 -0.01 15.71 -16.08
C SER A 76 0.82 15.87 -17.36
N VAL A 77 2.02 15.27 -17.39
CA VAL A 77 2.93 15.35 -18.52
C VAL A 77 2.34 14.69 -19.77
N GLU A 78 2.51 15.33 -20.92
CA GLU A 78 2.16 14.76 -22.22
C GLU A 78 3.15 13.66 -22.62
N ARG A 79 2.65 12.68 -23.39
CA ARG A 79 3.43 11.48 -23.76
C ARG A 79 4.78 11.78 -24.38
N ASP A 80 4.84 12.62 -25.41
CA ASP A 80 6.09 12.91 -26.12
C ASP A 80 7.12 13.52 -25.16
N LYS A 81 6.66 14.41 -24.28
CA LYS A 81 7.55 15.05 -23.30
C LYS A 81 8.02 14.07 -22.22
N LEU A 82 7.14 13.16 -21.79
CA LEU A 82 7.51 12.09 -20.89
C LEU A 82 8.60 11.22 -21.52
N GLU A 83 8.42 10.75 -22.75
CA GLU A 83 9.37 9.86 -23.42
C GLU A 83 10.75 10.54 -23.62
N GLU A 84 10.79 11.84 -23.94
CA GLU A 84 12.04 12.63 -23.91
C GLU A 84 12.74 12.61 -22.55
N ILE A 85 11.97 12.74 -21.46
CA ILE A 85 12.52 12.70 -20.10
C ILE A 85 13.02 11.30 -19.77
N LEU A 86 12.30 10.24 -20.14
CA LEU A 86 12.74 8.85 -19.88
C LEU A 86 14.04 8.54 -20.65
N ASP A 87 14.19 9.04 -21.87
CA ASP A 87 15.44 8.96 -22.64
C ASP A 87 16.59 9.71 -21.96
N ALA A 88 16.32 10.91 -21.43
CA ALA A 88 17.30 11.67 -20.66
C ALA A 88 17.71 10.96 -19.37
N VAL A 89 16.79 10.28 -18.68
CA VAL A 89 17.11 9.45 -17.52
C VAL A 89 18.07 8.32 -17.90
N VAL A 90 17.81 7.59 -18.99
CA VAL A 90 18.70 6.52 -19.46
C VAL A 90 20.08 7.07 -19.83
N ALA A 91 20.14 8.21 -20.52
CA ALA A 91 21.40 8.81 -20.95
C ALA A 91 22.29 9.30 -19.79
N ASN A 92 21.69 9.64 -18.63
CA ASN A 92 22.39 10.26 -17.51
C ASN A 92 22.43 9.40 -16.24
N SER A 93 22.13 8.10 -16.34
CA SER A 93 22.10 7.19 -15.19
C SER A 93 22.72 5.82 -15.51
N HIS A 94 22.65 4.89 -14.56
CA HIS A 94 23.08 3.49 -14.73
C HIS A 94 22.03 2.60 -15.41
N PHE A 95 20.82 3.11 -15.69
CA PHE A 95 19.80 2.36 -16.43
C PHE A 95 20.20 2.19 -17.90
N LYS A 96 19.93 1.01 -18.47
CA LYS A 96 20.38 0.67 -19.83
C LYS A 96 19.37 1.07 -20.89
N LYS A 97 18.09 0.95 -20.58
CA LYS A 97 16.96 1.31 -21.45
C LYS A 97 15.67 1.34 -20.65
N HIS A 98 14.65 1.97 -21.23
CA HIS A 98 13.26 1.82 -20.83
C HIS A 98 12.46 1.13 -21.95
N VAL A 99 11.40 0.41 -21.59
CA VAL A 99 10.52 -0.31 -22.53
C VAL A 99 9.07 -0.05 -22.16
N LEU A 100 8.29 0.48 -23.11
CA LEU A 100 6.85 0.66 -22.97
C LEU A 100 6.11 -0.69 -23.04
N ASN A 101 5.22 -0.95 -22.09
CA ASN A 101 4.27 -2.05 -22.20
C ASN A 101 3.04 -1.63 -23.02
N GLU A 102 3.11 -1.83 -24.34
CA GLU A 102 2.05 -1.42 -25.28
C GLU A 102 0.70 -2.10 -25.04
N HIS A 103 0.67 -3.30 -24.46
CA HIS A 103 -0.56 -4.03 -24.19
C HIS A 103 -1.42 -3.37 -23.12
N ARG A 104 -0.78 -2.70 -22.15
CA ARG A 104 -1.46 -2.13 -20.97
C ARG A 104 -1.47 -0.61 -20.93
N SER A 105 -0.66 0.05 -21.75
CA SER A 105 -0.48 1.50 -21.75
C SER A 105 -1.34 2.20 -22.78
N TYR A 106 -1.76 3.43 -22.48
CA TYR A 106 -2.51 4.31 -23.39
C TYR A 106 -3.79 3.65 -23.95
N LYS A 107 -4.49 2.87 -23.11
CA LYS A 107 -5.78 2.25 -23.46
C LYS A 107 -6.93 3.15 -23.01
N GLU A 108 -8.09 2.98 -23.64
CA GLU A 108 -9.33 3.64 -23.19
C GLU A 108 -9.66 3.27 -21.73
N GLY A 109 -10.26 4.20 -21.00
CA GLY A 109 -10.57 4.06 -19.57
C GLY A 109 -9.60 4.84 -18.70
N VAL A 110 -8.80 4.15 -17.89
CA VAL A 110 -7.85 4.79 -16.96
C VAL A 110 -6.64 5.30 -17.75
N PRO A 111 -6.32 6.61 -17.70
CA PRO A 111 -5.25 7.20 -18.50
C PRO A 111 -3.90 6.86 -17.89
N LYS A 112 -3.31 5.73 -18.27
CA LYS A 112 -2.06 5.24 -17.67
C LYS A 112 -1.06 4.69 -18.66
N ALA A 113 0.21 4.69 -18.26
CA ALA A 113 1.28 3.99 -18.95
C ALA A 113 2.14 3.18 -17.97
N HIS A 114 2.75 2.14 -18.52
CA HIS A 114 3.58 1.19 -17.80
C HIS A 114 4.91 1.05 -18.55
N TYR A 115 6.01 1.46 -17.92
CA TYR A 115 7.36 1.35 -18.46
C TYR A 115 8.20 0.40 -17.59
N THR A 116 9.14 -0.30 -18.22
CA THR A 116 10.14 -1.12 -17.52
C THR A 116 11.51 -0.51 -17.74
N PHE A 117 12.25 -0.22 -16.67
CA PHE A 117 13.65 0.18 -16.72
C PHE A 117 14.56 -1.01 -16.42
N GLU A 118 15.54 -1.25 -17.29
CA GLU A 118 16.53 -2.32 -17.11
C GLU A 118 17.84 -1.81 -16.50
N PHE A 119 18.41 -2.57 -15.57
CA PHE A 119 19.70 -2.30 -14.94
C PHE A 119 20.54 -3.59 -14.79
N GLU A 120 21.85 -3.43 -14.59
CA GLU A 120 22.76 -4.55 -14.31
C GLU A 120 22.73 -4.89 -12.81
N SER A 121 22.34 -6.13 -12.47
CA SER A 121 22.30 -6.58 -11.08
C SER A 121 23.68 -7.01 -10.59
N VAL A 122 24.08 -6.55 -9.41
CA VAL A 122 25.30 -6.99 -8.70
C VAL A 122 25.15 -8.36 -8.04
N TYR A 123 23.91 -8.85 -7.87
CA TYR A 123 23.62 -10.19 -7.38
C TYR A 123 23.39 -11.20 -8.51
N ASN A 124 22.83 -10.76 -9.64
CA ASN A 124 22.49 -11.61 -10.79
C ASN A 124 23.05 -11.01 -12.10
N PRO A 125 24.38 -11.00 -12.32
CA PRO A 125 24.99 -10.30 -13.46
C PRO A 125 24.58 -10.83 -14.83
N ASN A 126 24.05 -12.05 -14.91
CA ASN A 126 23.60 -12.68 -16.15
C ASN A 126 22.13 -12.41 -16.50
N VAL A 127 21.38 -11.76 -15.60
CA VAL A 127 19.95 -11.48 -15.78
C VAL A 127 19.70 -10.01 -15.49
N PRO A 128 19.25 -9.21 -16.47
CA PRO A 128 18.92 -7.81 -16.24
C PRO A 128 17.91 -7.66 -15.09
N GLY A 129 18.24 -6.79 -14.14
CA GLY A 129 17.29 -6.32 -13.14
C GLY A 129 16.28 -5.39 -13.79
N THR A 130 15.04 -5.38 -13.28
CA THR A 130 13.97 -4.54 -13.79
C THR A 130 13.27 -3.78 -12.68
N ILE A 131 12.95 -2.51 -12.96
CA ILE A 131 12.06 -1.65 -12.18
C ILE A 131 10.84 -1.30 -13.04
N LEU A 132 9.65 -1.40 -12.47
CA LEU A 132 8.42 -0.96 -13.14
C LEU A 132 8.11 0.48 -12.76
N LEU A 133 7.78 1.29 -13.76
CA LEU A 133 7.29 2.66 -13.62
C LEU A 133 5.85 2.72 -14.13
N ASP A 134 4.93 2.91 -13.21
CA ASP A 134 3.50 3.04 -13.46
C ASP A 134 3.10 4.51 -13.33
N ILE A 135 2.55 5.08 -14.40
CA ILE A 135 2.21 6.50 -14.50
C ILE A 135 0.72 6.61 -14.71
N LEU A 136 0.05 7.38 -13.84
CA LEU A 136 -1.32 7.84 -14.05
C LEU A 136 -1.27 9.28 -14.58
N PHE A 137 -1.82 9.50 -15.77
CA PHE A 137 -1.92 10.81 -16.42
C PHE A 137 -3.14 11.56 -15.91
N ASP A 138 -2.98 12.24 -14.78
CA ASP A 138 -4.04 12.99 -14.10
C ASP A 138 -3.45 14.09 -13.22
N SER A 139 -4.31 14.98 -12.74
CA SER A 139 -4.05 15.81 -11.56
C SER A 139 -4.10 14.96 -10.28
N PRO A 140 -3.19 15.19 -9.31
CA PRO A 140 -3.23 14.45 -8.05
C PRO A 140 -4.50 14.81 -7.26
N HIS A 141 -5.32 13.81 -6.94
CA HIS A 141 -6.54 13.99 -6.12
C HIS A 141 -6.24 14.12 -4.61
N TYR A 142 -4.97 14.05 -4.21
CA TYR A 142 -4.60 14.12 -2.80
C TYR A 142 -4.90 15.51 -2.22
N PRO A 143 -5.63 15.58 -1.09
CA PRO A 143 -5.94 16.85 -0.45
C PRO A 143 -4.74 17.51 0.25
N GLU A 144 -3.66 16.76 0.46
CA GLU A 144 -2.43 17.22 1.09
C GLU A 144 -1.23 16.53 0.44
N LEU A 145 -0.26 17.36 0.02
CA LEU A 145 1.02 16.95 -0.53
C LEU A 145 2.13 17.54 0.35
N ILE A 146 3.23 16.79 0.48
CA ILE A 146 4.41 17.18 1.24
C ILE A 146 5.67 16.89 0.41
N GLU A 147 6.77 17.55 0.76
CA GLU A 147 8.09 17.22 0.22
C GLU A 147 8.75 16.18 1.13
N SER A 148 9.07 15.02 0.57
CA SER A 148 9.74 13.92 1.27
C SER A 148 11.16 13.75 0.74
N PRO A 149 12.19 13.69 1.60
CA PRO A 149 13.55 13.40 1.15
C PRO A 149 13.64 11.94 0.67
N ILE A 150 14.36 11.72 -0.44
CA ILE A 150 14.76 10.37 -0.87
C ILE A 150 15.92 9.92 0.03
N GLU A 151 15.57 9.56 1.26
CA GLU A 151 16.51 9.17 2.30
C GLU A 151 15.96 7.95 3.03
N THR A 152 16.73 6.86 3.01
CA THR A 152 16.39 5.62 3.71
C THR A 152 17.66 4.99 4.31
N PRO A 153 17.54 4.17 5.37
CA PRO A 153 18.72 3.58 6.03
C PRO A 153 19.63 2.70 5.18
N TRP A 154 19.17 2.27 3.99
CA TRP A 154 19.93 1.45 3.05
C TRP A 154 20.50 2.24 1.87
N LEU A 155 20.25 3.55 1.79
CA LEU A 155 20.88 4.44 0.83
C LEU A 155 22.06 5.17 1.48
N SER A 156 23.13 5.36 0.72
CA SER A 156 24.17 6.35 1.01
C SER A 156 23.86 7.59 0.19
N ILE A 157 23.81 8.76 0.83
CA ILE A 157 23.51 10.04 0.17
C ILE A 157 24.76 10.92 0.18
N ASP A 158 25.08 11.51 -0.97
CA ASP A 158 26.08 12.57 -1.09
C ASP A 158 25.41 13.95 -0.97
N GLY A 159 25.86 14.73 0.01
CA GLY A 159 25.34 16.07 0.26
C GLY A 159 23.90 16.03 0.80
N THR A 160 23.02 16.83 0.20
CA THR A 160 21.60 16.88 0.56
C THR A 160 20.80 15.87 -0.26
N ALA A 161 19.86 15.18 0.41
CA ALA A 161 18.92 14.29 -0.26
C ALA A 161 17.99 15.07 -1.19
N THR A 162 17.77 14.55 -2.40
CA THR A 162 16.75 15.09 -3.31
C THR A 162 15.38 14.93 -2.68
N THR A 163 14.55 15.98 -2.72
CA THR A 163 13.16 15.89 -2.24
C THR A 163 12.20 15.58 -3.38
N ILE A 164 11.17 14.82 -3.05
CA ILE A 164 10.09 14.48 -3.97
C ILE A 164 8.73 14.76 -3.35
N THR A 165 7.81 15.20 -4.19
CA THR A 165 6.42 15.44 -3.78
C THR A 165 5.72 14.10 -3.56
N THR A 166 5.17 13.90 -2.38
CA THR A 166 4.38 12.72 -1.98
C THR A 166 3.07 13.18 -1.33
N PRO A 167 2.05 12.33 -1.26
CA PRO A 167 0.95 12.55 -0.32
C PRO A 167 1.45 12.40 1.12
N SER A 168 0.81 13.12 2.05
CA SER A 168 1.05 12.88 3.48
C SER A 168 0.58 11.48 3.92
N VAL A 169 0.99 11.05 5.12
CA VAL A 169 0.53 9.80 5.75
C VAL A 169 -1.00 9.73 5.81
N ASN A 170 -1.65 10.83 6.20
CA ASN A 170 -3.10 10.90 6.30
C ASN A 170 -3.75 10.81 4.89
N ALA A 171 -3.20 11.52 3.91
CA ALA A 171 -3.71 11.51 2.55
C ALA A 171 -3.54 10.15 1.85
N ILE A 172 -2.38 9.50 1.94
CA ILE A 172 -2.15 8.17 1.32
C ILE A 172 -2.96 7.07 2.01
N CYS A 173 -3.27 7.21 3.30
CA CYS A 173 -4.13 6.27 4.01
C CYS A 173 -5.55 6.24 3.40
N GLY A 174 -6.13 7.41 3.10
CA GLY A 174 -7.43 7.51 2.45
C GLY A 174 -7.48 6.84 1.07
N ASP A 175 -6.45 7.04 0.24
CA ASP A 175 -6.31 6.37 -1.06
C ASP A 175 -6.23 4.83 -0.88
N LYS A 176 -5.34 4.36 -0.01
CA LYS A 176 -5.16 2.91 0.25
C LYS A 176 -6.41 2.21 0.79
N LEU A 177 -7.26 2.90 1.54
CA LEU A 177 -8.55 2.37 1.98
C LEU A 177 -9.44 1.98 0.79
N THR A 178 -9.42 2.76 -0.30
CA THR A 178 -10.17 2.44 -1.52
C THR A 178 -9.64 1.18 -2.20
N ALA A 179 -8.31 0.98 -2.20
CA ALA A 179 -7.66 -0.18 -2.78
C ALA A 179 -7.88 -1.49 -1.99
N PHE A 180 -8.20 -1.41 -0.70
CA PHE A 180 -8.37 -2.59 0.16
C PHE A 180 -9.71 -3.32 -0.03
N ALA A 181 -10.79 -2.61 -0.41
CA ALA A 181 -12.17 -3.10 -0.43
C ALA A 181 -12.47 -4.09 -1.60
N PRO A 182 -12.33 -5.42 -1.44
CA PRO A 182 -12.17 -6.34 -2.56
C PRO A 182 -13.46 -6.73 -3.28
N ASP A 183 -14.62 -6.55 -2.66
CA ASP A 183 -15.90 -6.84 -3.30
C ASP A 183 -16.46 -5.59 -4.01
N THR A 184 -15.88 -4.39 -3.84
CA THR A 184 -16.35 -3.11 -4.39
C THR A 184 -15.37 -2.51 -5.40
N ILE A 185 -14.61 -1.47 -4.99
CA ILE A 185 -13.66 -0.75 -5.84
C ILE A 185 -12.20 -1.16 -5.61
N GLY A 186 -11.90 -1.90 -4.56
CA GLY A 186 -10.54 -2.32 -4.26
C GLY A 186 -10.03 -3.44 -5.15
N ILE A 187 -8.91 -4.03 -4.74
CA ILE A 187 -8.28 -5.16 -5.40
C ILE A 187 -9.20 -6.38 -5.25
N PRO A 188 -9.74 -6.93 -6.35
CA PRO A 188 -10.64 -8.07 -6.25
C PRO A 188 -9.88 -9.32 -5.81
N TYR A 189 -10.60 -10.29 -5.22
CA TYR A 189 -10.04 -11.61 -4.92
C TYR A 189 -9.50 -12.29 -6.18
N TYR A 190 -10.16 -12.10 -7.33
CA TYR A 190 -9.83 -12.77 -8.59
C TYR A 190 -9.82 -11.77 -9.75
N LYS A 191 -8.86 -11.91 -10.67
CA LYS A 191 -8.92 -11.32 -12.01
C LYS A 191 -8.80 -12.45 -13.03
N GLY A 192 -9.92 -12.80 -13.65
CA GLY A 192 -10.04 -14.09 -14.33
C GLY A 192 -9.85 -15.24 -13.34
N ASP A 193 -9.03 -16.23 -13.69
CA ASP A 193 -8.74 -17.38 -12.82
C ASP A 193 -7.60 -17.12 -11.81
N GLN A 194 -6.92 -15.98 -11.92
CA GLN A 194 -5.78 -15.65 -11.07
C GLN A 194 -6.25 -15.08 -9.72
N LEU A 195 -5.75 -15.64 -8.62
CA LEU A 195 -6.00 -15.17 -7.25
C LEU A 195 -5.09 -13.98 -6.91
N PHE A 196 -5.69 -12.89 -6.43
CA PHE A 196 -5.02 -11.63 -6.03
C PHE A 196 -5.01 -11.39 -4.51
N ALA A 197 -5.30 -12.42 -3.70
CA ALA A 197 -5.37 -12.31 -2.24
C ALA A 197 -4.08 -11.78 -1.58
N MET A 198 -2.90 -12.05 -2.15
CA MET A 198 -1.64 -11.48 -1.66
C MET A 198 -1.62 -9.95 -1.78
N GLU A 199 -2.16 -9.40 -2.86
CA GLU A 199 -2.23 -7.95 -3.06
C GLU A 199 -3.21 -7.29 -2.08
N ILE A 200 -4.33 -7.96 -1.76
CA ILE A 200 -5.24 -7.53 -0.68
C ILE A 200 -4.50 -7.52 0.67
N CYS A 201 -3.71 -8.55 0.96
CA CYS A 201 -2.94 -8.65 2.20
C CYS A 201 -1.85 -7.58 2.31
N LYS A 202 -1.23 -7.19 1.19
CA LYS A 202 -0.31 -6.05 1.14
C LYS A 202 -1.01 -4.74 1.50
N GLN A 203 -2.23 -4.50 1.00
CA GLN A 203 -3.00 -3.30 1.40
C GLN A 203 -3.35 -3.34 2.89
N LEU A 204 -3.75 -4.51 3.42
CA LEU A 204 -4.02 -4.68 4.85
C LEU A 204 -2.80 -4.37 5.72
N PHE A 205 -1.62 -4.87 5.33
CA PHE A 205 -0.36 -4.58 5.99
C PHE A 205 -0.06 -3.08 6.00
N ASP A 206 -0.09 -2.46 4.81
CA ASP A 206 0.20 -1.04 4.62
C ASP A 206 -0.75 -0.16 5.46
N LEU A 207 -2.05 -0.46 5.44
CA LEU A 207 -3.06 0.25 6.23
C LEU A 207 -2.86 0.07 7.74
N GLY A 208 -2.49 -1.14 8.17
CA GLY A 208 -2.17 -1.40 9.58
C GLY A 208 -1.01 -0.54 10.09
N LYS A 209 -0.03 -0.22 9.23
CA LYS A 209 1.11 0.64 9.53
C LYS A 209 0.79 2.12 9.44
N LEU A 210 0.02 2.51 8.44
CA LEU A 210 -0.48 3.89 8.30
C LEU A 210 -1.34 4.28 9.50
N PHE A 211 -2.21 3.38 9.96
CA PHE A 211 -3.06 3.60 11.14
C PHE A 211 -2.25 4.05 12.36
N GLU A 212 -1.07 3.45 12.60
CA GLU A 212 -0.20 3.78 13.74
C GLU A 212 0.35 5.22 13.69
N ASN A 213 0.21 5.91 12.55
CA ASN A 213 0.79 7.22 12.28
C ASN A 213 -0.25 8.26 11.83
N ILE A 214 -1.56 7.96 11.93
CA ILE A 214 -2.61 8.93 11.59
C ILE A 214 -2.64 10.02 12.65
N THR A 215 -2.53 11.26 12.19
CA THR A 215 -2.58 12.47 13.03
C THR A 215 -3.80 13.33 12.73
N ASP A 216 -4.43 13.14 11.57
CA ASP A 216 -5.62 13.87 11.14
C ASP A 216 -6.58 12.92 10.40
N VAL A 217 -7.63 12.48 11.09
CA VAL A 217 -8.67 11.60 10.55
C VAL A 217 -9.53 12.32 9.51
N ALA A 218 -9.77 13.61 9.66
CA ALA A 218 -10.56 14.39 8.71
C ALA A 218 -9.86 14.43 7.34
N MET A 219 -8.52 14.54 7.34
CA MET A 219 -7.71 14.44 6.13
C MET A 219 -7.82 13.04 5.48
N VAL A 220 -7.76 11.97 6.28
CA VAL A 220 -7.98 10.58 5.77
C VAL A 220 -9.35 10.46 5.11
N LYS A 221 -10.40 10.95 5.76
CA LYS A 221 -11.80 10.94 5.26
C LYS A 221 -11.95 11.73 3.97
N LYS A 222 -11.36 12.92 3.90
CA LYS A 222 -11.37 13.77 2.70
C LYS A 222 -10.68 13.08 1.53
N SER A 223 -9.51 12.49 1.78
CA SER A 223 -8.77 11.74 0.76
C SER A 223 -9.55 10.51 0.30
N PHE A 224 -10.06 9.70 1.22
CA PHE A 224 -10.90 8.54 0.90
C PHE A 224 -12.09 8.93 0.01
N SER A 225 -12.83 9.99 0.34
CA SER A 225 -13.98 10.44 -0.45
C SER A 225 -13.57 10.86 -1.87
N ALA A 226 -12.43 11.56 -2.02
CA ALA A 226 -11.93 11.97 -3.33
C ALA A 226 -11.59 10.75 -4.21
N PHE A 227 -10.82 9.80 -3.68
CA PHE A 227 -10.41 8.60 -4.43
C PHE A 227 -11.58 7.64 -4.67
N ALA A 228 -12.48 7.45 -3.71
CA ALA A 228 -13.64 6.58 -3.88
C ALA A 228 -14.56 7.10 -4.99
N LYS A 229 -14.78 8.43 -5.08
CA LYS A 229 -15.55 9.04 -6.16
C LYS A 229 -14.88 8.85 -7.53
N ALA A 230 -13.56 9.06 -7.60
CA ALA A 230 -12.81 8.86 -8.84
C ALA A 230 -12.89 7.40 -9.32
N GLU A 231 -12.61 6.43 -8.43
CA GLU A 231 -12.66 5.00 -8.74
C GLU A 231 -14.07 4.51 -9.12
N LEU A 232 -15.11 4.99 -8.45
CA LEU A 232 -16.49 4.69 -8.81
C LEU A 232 -16.84 5.26 -10.21
N SER A 233 -16.35 6.47 -10.51
CA SER A 233 -16.54 7.11 -11.81
C SER A 233 -15.83 6.35 -12.93
N TYR A 234 -14.57 5.94 -12.73
CA TYR A 234 -13.80 5.17 -13.71
C TYR A 234 -14.46 3.86 -14.12
N ARG A 235 -15.28 3.27 -13.25
CA ARG A 235 -15.99 2.00 -13.47
C ARG A 235 -17.44 2.18 -13.90
N SER A 236 -17.93 3.41 -13.99
CA SER A 236 -19.32 3.70 -14.38
C SER A 236 -19.66 3.34 -15.83
N THR A 237 -18.65 3.12 -16.68
CA THR A 237 -18.85 2.65 -18.05
C THR A 237 -19.09 1.14 -18.14
N ASP A 238 -18.70 0.38 -17.11
CA ASP A 238 -19.02 -1.04 -16.97
C ASP A 238 -20.49 -1.20 -16.53
N LYS A 239 -21.30 -1.85 -17.39
CA LYS A 239 -22.74 -2.03 -17.16
C LYS A 239 -23.03 -2.93 -15.96
N ASP A 240 -22.21 -3.94 -15.70
CA ASP A 240 -22.43 -4.87 -14.60
C ASP A 240 -22.01 -4.24 -13.28
N PHE A 241 -20.92 -3.48 -13.28
CA PHE A 241 -20.54 -2.65 -12.13
C PHE A 241 -21.63 -1.62 -11.80
N SER A 242 -22.11 -0.88 -12.81
CA SER A 242 -23.08 0.21 -12.63
C SER A 242 -24.44 -0.24 -12.09
N LYS A 243 -24.88 -1.46 -12.39
CA LYS A 243 -26.12 -2.05 -11.83
C LYS A 243 -26.09 -2.16 -10.31
N ARG A 244 -24.90 -2.26 -9.71
CA ARG A 244 -24.72 -2.41 -8.26
C ARG A 244 -25.02 -1.13 -7.48
N LYS A 245 -24.99 0.04 -8.14
CA LYS A 245 -25.27 1.36 -7.55
C LYS A 245 -24.49 1.63 -6.26
N LEU A 246 -23.21 1.24 -6.27
CA LEU A 246 -22.33 1.40 -5.11
C LEU A 246 -22.09 2.88 -4.81
N ASN A 247 -21.94 3.17 -3.52
CA ASN A 247 -21.51 4.46 -3.00
C ASN A 247 -20.34 4.29 -2.02
N GLU A 248 -19.80 5.40 -1.53
CA GLU A 248 -18.67 5.43 -0.59
C GLU A 248 -18.89 4.57 0.67
N LYS A 249 -20.11 4.51 1.20
CA LYS A 249 -20.42 3.68 2.39
C LYS A 249 -20.31 2.19 2.08
N ASP A 250 -20.68 1.77 0.88
CA ASP A 250 -20.57 0.36 0.49
C ASP A 250 -19.09 -0.08 0.47
N VAL A 251 -18.18 0.80 0.06
CA VAL A 251 -16.73 0.57 0.05
C VAL A 251 -16.17 0.42 1.47
N LEU A 252 -16.60 1.29 2.40
CA LEU A 252 -16.21 1.21 3.81
C LEU A 252 -16.74 -0.09 4.45
N TRP A 253 -18.00 -0.44 4.16
CA TRP A 253 -18.61 -1.68 4.65
C TRP A 253 -17.95 -2.92 4.08
N ASP A 254 -17.53 -2.91 2.82
CA ASP A 254 -16.77 -3.99 2.21
C ASP A 254 -15.44 -4.22 2.94
N SER A 255 -14.70 -3.15 3.24
CA SER A 255 -13.49 -3.23 4.08
C SER A 255 -13.77 -3.84 5.46
N ILE A 256 -14.79 -3.36 6.16
CA ILE A 256 -15.20 -3.88 7.48
C ILE A 256 -15.59 -5.36 7.39
N ASN A 257 -16.35 -5.75 6.37
CA ASN A 257 -16.77 -7.13 6.14
C ASN A 257 -15.59 -8.04 5.85
N THR A 258 -14.61 -7.57 5.07
CA THR A 258 -13.36 -8.28 4.79
C THR A 258 -12.54 -8.48 6.06
N CYS A 259 -12.41 -7.45 6.90
CA CYS A 259 -11.81 -7.57 8.22
C CYS A 259 -12.58 -8.54 9.14
N ALA A 260 -13.91 -8.54 9.10
CA ALA A 260 -14.75 -9.46 9.87
C ALA A 260 -14.57 -10.92 9.42
N ILE A 261 -14.40 -11.16 8.11
CA ILE A 261 -14.04 -12.49 7.57
C ILE A 261 -12.72 -12.97 8.18
N MET A 262 -11.70 -12.09 8.25
CA MET A 262 -10.42 -12.40 8.89
C MET A 262 -10.61 -12.74 10.37
N ALA A 263 -11.35 -11.92 11.11
CA ALA A 263 -11.60 -12.09 12.54
C ALA A 263 -12.36 -13.39 12.88
N ARG A 264 -13.27 -13.83 12.00
CA ARG A 264 -14.02 -15.11 12.16
C ARG A 264 -13.17 -16.35 11.89
N ARG A 265 -12.13 -16.21 11.08
CA ARG A 265 -11.27 -17.32 10.62
C ARG A 265 -12.07 -18.50 10.05
N GLU A 266 -11.81 -19.72 10.51
CA GLU A 266 -12.45 -20.95 10.03
C GLU A 266 -13.96 -21.02 10.41
N ARG A 267 -14.42 -20.12 11.29
CA ARG A 267 -15.81 -20.07 11.79
C ARG A 267 -16.72 -19.14 10.98
N ASN A 268 -16.29 -18.74 9.78
CA ASN A 268 -17.15 -18.02 8.86
C ASN A 268 -18.44 -18.83 8.56
N PRO A 269 -19.62 -18.19 8.51
CA PRO A 269 -20.90 -18.92 8.51
C PRO A 269 -21.26 -19.54 7.15
N THR A 270 -20.81 -18.96 6.05
CA THR A 270 -21.14 -19.42 4.69
C THR A 270 -19.93 -20.03 3.99
N ALA A 271 -20.19 -20.92 3.03
CA ALA A 271 -19.13 -21.53 2.21
C ALA A 271 -18.31 -20.46 1.45
N GLU A 272 -18.97 -19.43 0.93
CA GLU A 272 -18.33 -18.29 0.28
C GLU A 272 -17.36 -17.55 1.22
N LYS A 273 -17.80 -17.19 2.43
CA LYS A 273 -16.94 -16.49 3.40
C LYS A 273 -15.79 -17.37 3.91
N LYS A 274 -16.02 -18.69 4.05
CA LYS A 274 -14.95 -19.65 4.36
C LYS A 274 -13.90 -19.70 3.24
N LYS A 275 -14.34 -19.69 1.98
CA LYS A 275 -13.46 -19.63 0.82
C LYS A 275 -12.66 -18.33 0.79
N LYS A 276 -13.31 -17.16 0.94
CA LYS A 276 -12.63 -15.85 1.06
C LYS A 276 -11.59 -15.83 2.17
N PHE A 277 -11.89 -16.42 3.34
CA PHE A 277 -10.91 -16.56 4.41
C PHE A 277 -9.73 -17.47 4.03
N ALA A 278 -9.98 -18.59 3.34
CA ALA A 278 -8.93 -19.48 2.86
C ALA A 278 -8.02 -18.77 1.83
N ASP A 279 -8.61 -18.00 0.92
CA ASP A 279 -7.92 -17.18 -0.08
C ASP A 279 -7.04 -16.12 0.61
N LEU A 280 -7.59 -15.35 1.56
CA LEU A 280 -6.83 -14.38 2.37
C LEU A 280 -5.71 -15.06 3.16
N SER A 281 -5.98 -16.20 3.79
CA SER A 281 -4.97 -16.98 4.52
C SER A 281 -3.84 -17.44 3.60
N SER A 282 -4.16 -17.78 2.34
CA SER A 282 -3.14 -18.08 1.33
C SER A 282 -2.36 -16.82 0.95
N GLY A 283 -3.03 -15.68 0.79
CA GLY A 283 -2.40 -14.38 0.54
C GLY A 283 -1.39 -13.99 1.62
N ILE A 284 -1.74 -14.15 2.90
CA ILE A 284 -0.83 -13.91 4.04
C ILE A 284 0.41 -14.81 3.94
N ARG A 285 0.23 -16.10 3.66
CA ARG A 285 1.36 -17.05 3.51
C ARG A 285 2.25 -16.69 2.32
N SER A 286 1.66 -16.32 1.19
CA SER A 286 2.39 -15.91 -0.02
C SER A 286 3.14 -14.59 0.18
N PHE A 287 2.55 -13.65 0.92
CA PHE A 287 3.22 -12.40 1.26
C PHE A 287 4.46 -12.64 2.14
N GLY A 288 4.35 -13.51 3.15
CA GLY A 288 5.50 -14.03 3.90
C GLY A 288 6.37 -12.92 4.53
N SER A 289 7.68 -13.18 4.65
CA SER A 289 8.65 -12.26 5.27
C SER A 289 9.63 -11.63 4.28
N ALA A 290 9.76 -12.16 3.06
CA ALA A 290 10.79 -11.75 2.11
C ALA A 290 10.68 -10.28 1.68
N PHE A 291 9.46 -9.74 1.69
CA PHE A 291 9.18 -8.35 1.36
C PHE A 291 9.24 -7.41 2.56
N LEU A 292 9.40 -7.91 3.80
CA LEU A 292 9.34 -7.08 4.99
C LEU A 292 10.73 -6.58 5.37
N MET A 293 10.85 -5.30 5.75
CA MET A 293 12.12 -4.76 6.27
C MET A 293 12.51 -5.41 7.60
N THR A 294 11.51 -5.76 8.40
CA THR A 294 11.64 -6.38 9.72
C THR A 294 10.42 -7.24 10.02
N GLY A 295 10.62 -8.33 10.76
CA GLY A 295 9.52 -9.14 11.28
C GLY A 295 8.84 -10.03 10.25
N ASN A 296 7.61 -10.43 10.55
CA ASN A 296 6.78 -11.32 9.74
C ASN A 296 5.35 -10.77 9.66
N PHE A 297 4.60 -11.12 8.62
CA PHE A 297 3.16 -10.89 8.56
C PHE A 297 2.42 -12.22 8.52
N ARG A 298 2.02 -12.71 9.69
CA ARG A 298 1.25 -13.95 9.87
C ARG A 298 -0.19 -13.60 10.23
N ILE A 299 -0.98 -14.64 10.52
CA ILE A 299 -2.40 -14.46 10.81
C ILE A 299 -2.63 -13.57 12.04
N GLU A 300 -1.73 -13.62 13.02
CA GLU A 300 -1.77 -12.77 14.22
C GLU A 300 -1.59 -11.28 13.87
N GLU A 301 -0.57 -10.92 13.08
CA GLU A 301 -0.36 -9.54 12.63
C GLU A 301 -1.48 -9.08 11.69
N ALA A 302 -1.98 -9.97 10.83
CA ALA A 302 -3.12 -9.68 9.97
C ALA A 302 -4.41 -9.44 10.76
N LEU A 303 -4.63 -10.14 11.87
CA LEU A 303 -5.75 -9.89 12.78
C LEU A 303 -5.63 -8.51 13.43
N ALA A 304 -4.44 -8.13 13.91
CA ALA A 304 -4.21 -6.80 14.47
C ALA A 304 -4.42 -5.68 13.44
N ALA A 305 -3.85 -5.82 12.23
CA ALA A 305 -4.09 -4.90 11.14
C ALA A 305 -5.59 -4.82 10.78
N SER A 306 -6.29 -5.96 10.73
CA SER A 306 -7.72 -5.99 10.41
C SER A 306 -8.58 -5.27 11.44
N ALA A 307 -8.23 -5.33 12.73
CA ALA A 307 -8.96 -4.62 13.78
C ALA A 307 -8.78 -3.10 13.66
N LYS A 308 -7.54 -2.64 13.40
CA LYS A 308 -7.23 -1.23 13.13
C LYS A 308 -7.99 -0.70 11.90
N VAL A 309 -7.96 -1.45 10.80
CA VAL A 309 -8.64 -1.07 9.55
C VAL A 309 -10.16 -1.06 9.74
N ALA A 310 -10.74 -2.05 10.42
CA ALA A 310 -12.18 -2.06 10.72
C ALA A 310 -12.58 -0.84 11.55
N TYR A 311 -11.80 -0.49 12.58
CA TYR A 311 -12.05 0.67 13.41
C TYR A 311 -11.97 1.98 12.64
N LEU A 312 -10.93 2.16 11.81
CA LEU A 312 -10.79 3.34 10.97
C LEU A 312 -11.95 3.50 9.98
N ASN A 313 -12.40 2.42 9.35
CA ASN A 313 -13.57 2.47 8.47
C ASN A 313 -14.86 2.80 9.24
N ALA A 314 -15.02 2.28 10.46
CA ALA A 314 -16.16 2.61 11.33
C ALA A 314 -16.17 4.09 11.75
N ILE A 315 -14.99 4.68 12.00
CA ILE A 315 -14.81 6.12 12.22
C ILE A 315 -15.22 6.92 10.97
N ILE A 316 -14.71 6.55 9.80
CA ILE A 316 -14.96 7.28 8.54
C ILE A 316 -16.46 7.21 8.13
N LEU A 317 -17.17 6.15 8.51
CA LEU A 317 -18.61 6.01 8.31
C LEU A 317 -19.45 7.04 9.09
N GLN A 318 -18.91 7.61 10.16
CA GLN A 318 -19.63 8.58 10.99
C GLN A 318 -19.84 9.90 10.24
N LYS A 319 -20.97 10.56 10.51
CA LYS A 319 -21.23 11.90 9.96
C LYS A 319 -20.33 12.94 10.63
N GLU A 320 -20.30 12.89 11.96
CA GLU A 320 -19.47 13.74 12.80
C GLU A 320 -17.99 13.30 12.73
N ASP A 321 -17.10 14.21 13.09
CA ASP A 321 -15.69 13.91 13.22
C ASP A 321 -15.43 13.14 14.51
N VAL A 322 -14.80 11.97 14.38
CA VAL A 322 -14.44 11.09 15.49
C VAL A 322 -12.95 10.86 15.43
N GLU A 323 -12.25 11.15 16.53
CA GLU A 323 -10.83 10.90 16.66
C GLU A 323 -10.53 9.41 16.90
N ILE A 324 -9.31 8.98 16.57
CA ILE A 324 -8.86 7.62 16.86
C ILE A 324 -8.48 7.54 18.34
N GLU A 325 -9.15 6.66 19.08
CA GLU A 325 -8.67 6.24 20.40
C GLU A 325 -7.64 5.13 20.24
N TYR A 326 -6.36 5.49 20.36
CA TYR A 326 -5.26 4.54 20.25
C TYR A 326 -5.19 3.59 21.46
N TYR A 327 -4.88 2.32 21.18
CA TYR A 327 -4.63 1.35 22.24
C TYR A 327 -3.27 1.62 22.89
N GLU A 328 -3.29 2.03 24.15
CA GLU A 328 -2.16 2.35 25.01
C GLU A 328 -2.15 1.44 26.25
N ASN A 329 -2.44 0.14 26.06
CA ASN A 329 -2.53 -0.86 27.12
C ASN A 329 -3.75 -0.73 28.05
N GLN A 330 -4.87 -0.18 27.56
CA GLN A 330 -6.12 -0.12 28.32
C GLN A 330 -6.60 -1.53 28.74
N ASP A 331 -7.23 -1.64 29.92
CA ASP A 331 -7.78 -2.92 30.37
C ASP A 331 -9.03 -3.30 29.56
N THR A 332 -8.99 -4.48 28.94
CA THR A 332 -10.06 -5.00 28.08
C THR A 332 -10.91 -6.08 28.77
N LYS A 333 -10.62 -6.42 30.03
CA LYS A 333 -11.30 -7.50 30.76
C LYS A 333 -12.80 -7.27 30.86
N GLU A 334 -13.21 -6.07 31.24
CA GLU A 334 -14.62 -5.73 31.49
C GLU A 334 -15.41 -5.34 30.23
N LEU A 335 -14.72 -4.94 29.15
CA LEU A 335 -15.34 -4.50 27.91
C LEU A 335 -16.09 -5.65 27.21
N VAL A 336 -17.38 -5.56 26.91
CA VAL A 336 -18.12 -6.65 26.25
C VAL A 336 -18.90 -6.14 25.06
N ILE A 337 -18.70 -6.76 23.90
CA ILE A 337 -19.51 -6.50 22.70
C ILE A 337 -20.86 -7.19 22.89
N LYS A 338 -21.90 -6.40 23.17
CA LYS A 338 -23.27 -6.89 23.42
C LYS A 338 -24.09 -7.07 22.13
N ASN A 339 -23.73 -6.38 21.05
CA ASN A 339 -24.41 -6.49 19.77
C ASN A 339 -24.33 -7.95 19.25
N PRO A 340 -25.46 -8.66 19.05
CA PRO A 340 -25.48 -10.07 18.65
C PRO A 340 -24.74 -10.37 17.35
N ASP A 341 -24.79 -9.47 16.37
CA ASP A 341 -24.16 -9.66 15.06
C ASP A 341 -22.62 -9.69 15.16
N TRP A 342 -22.11 -9.00 16.18
CA TRP A 342 -20.69 -8.79 16.46
C TRP A 342 -20.18 -9.56 17.70
N ALA A 343 -21.07 -10.19 18.48
CA ALA A 343 -20.72 -10.87 19.73
C ALA A 343 -19.66 -11.97 19.58
N PHE A 344 -19.47 -12.50 18.36
CA PHE A 344 -18.40 -13.45 18.05
C PHE A 344 -16.99 -12.88 18.29
N LEU A 345 -16.82 -11.55 18.19
CA LEU A 345 -15.56 -10.85 18.40
C LEU A 345 -15.09 -10.90 19.85
N ASN A 346 -15.98 -11.14 20.83
CA ASN A 346 -15.59 -11.31 22.24
C ASN A 346 -14.56 -12.43 22.44
N ARG A 347 -14.45 -13.38 21.50
CA ARG A 347 -13.44 -14.44 21.51
C ARG A 347 -12.02 -13.90 21.30
N LEU A 348 -11.87 -12.75 20.64
CA LEU A 348 -10.58 -12.10 20.39
C LEU A 348 -9.91 -11.60 21.68
N LYS A 349 -10.65 -11.44 22.79
CA LYS A 349 -10.06 -11.17 24.13
C LYS A 349 -8.98 -12.18 24.54
N ARG A 350 -9.06 -13.40 24.00
CA ARG A 350 -8.11 -14.49 24.28
C ARG A 350 -6.79 -14.33 23.52
N GLN A 351 -6.72 -13.44 22.52
CA GLN A 351 -5.48 -13.19 21.81
C GLN A 351 -4.44 -12.56 22.75
N PRO A 352 -3.14 -12.87 22.57
CA PRO A 352 -2.08 -12.23 23.35
C PRO A 352 -2.06 -10.72 23.14
N ASP A 353 -2.12 -10.27 21.88
CA ASP A 353 -2.28 -8.87 21.52
C ASP A 353 -3.72 -8.42 21.81
N LYS A 354 -3.85 -7.57 22.83
CA LYS A 354 -5.14 -7.04 23.30
C LYS A 354 -5.68 -5.93 22.43
N SER A 355 -4.84 -5.28 21.63
CA SER A 355 -5.26 -4.23 20.70
C SER A 355 -6.27 -4.76 19.68
N ILE A 356 -6.15 -6.03 19.29
CA ILE A 356 -7.06 -6.72 18.36
C ILE A 356 -8.51 -6.63 18.86
N PHE A 357 -8.76 -6.99 20.12
CA PHE A 357 -10.10 -6.94 20.68
C PHE A 357 -10.53 -5.49 20.97
N TYR A 358 -9.63 -4.67 21.50
CA TYR A 358 -9.92 -3.28 21.83
C TYR A 358 -10.43 -2.48 20.61
N TYR A 359 -9.71 -2.54 19.49
CA TYR A 359 -10.12 -1.82 18.28
C TYR A 359 -11.42 -2.36 17.68
N TRP A 360 -11.67 -3.67 17.75
CA TRP A 360 -12.98 -4.22 17.37
C TRP A 360 -14.11 -3.78 18.30
N TYR A 361 -13.85 -3.68 19.60
CA TYR A 361 -14.81 -3.15 20.57
C TYR A 361 -15.17 -1.70 20.22
N LYS A 362 -14.16 -0.84 20.00
CA LYS A 362 -14.35 0.55 19.57
C LYS A 362 -15.05 0.67 18.21
N ALA A 363 -14.69 -0.18 17.25
CA ALA A 363 -15.37 -0.22 15.95
C ALA A 363 -16.87 -0.49 16.13
N VAL A 364 -17.24 -1.48 16.95
CA VAL A 364 -18.64 -1.86 17.14
C VAL A 364 -19.42 -0.84 17.97
N GLU A 365 -18.77 0.01 18.78
CA GLU A 365 -19.46 1.15 19.41
C GLU A 365 -19.92 2.20 18.38
N LEU A 366 -19.34 2.19 17.17
CA LEU A 366 -19.64 3.11 16.08
C LEU A 366 -20.56 2.51 14.98
N LEU A 367 -20.80 1.19 15.01
CA LEU A 367 -21.60 0.46 14.00
C LEU A 367 -22.98 0.09 14.56
#